data_AF-A0A1F9G0M5-F1
#
_entry.id   AF-A0A1F9G0M5-F1
#
_cell.length_a   1.000
_cell.length_b   1.000
_cell.length_c   1.000
_cell.angle_alpha   90.00
_cell.angle_beta   90.00
_cell.angle_gamma   90.00
#
_symmetry.space_group_name_H-M   'P 1'
#
loop_
_entity.id
_entity.type
_entity.pdbx_description
1 polymer ?
#
loop_
_entity_poly.entity_id
_entity_poly.type
_entity_poly.pdbx_seq_one_letter_code
_entity_poly.pdbx_strand_id
1 'polypeptide(L)'
;MTTVHKAPADLAATLKKLGLTSSDLSSAKHAAKAVLETGGGDKTAKLVRHLDDDALSAVRALLGEEKGVVTLVGGTGGAVRKDLLHQKLPMTTSPDAARALALYRPNATSVGRAFERFLIHAGRLQLELEHNADKMLDDPKVAERVRKHLFMLQGLVRLYDGRGPDKKMDKALTRIKELEDAIGAFGHACDMRAAAAGAKQVPPEATAHLEREVGKARKDLAALVEEWRPGQGGRSERLDDLVDTAAKIDFGSAKDDVKFVRKALADVCRSIADKHLDMGDLEGGVHELRRQLRWLPITMIALEGLITLDVEGKGPIPAFERLKHDPVAQSPFARLPVTDADRAHVEIPWTLFLALSKAIGDLGKIKDGGQQIEGLAEALLHGGSSKGAAQAVAERVLGNEGGARAVHGDAARLYQELQASGLLEALAKAFAG
;
A
#
# COMPACT_ATOMS: atom_id res chain seq x y z
N MET A 1 39.44 29.62 -8.95
CA MET A 1 40.23 28.45 -9.34
C MET A 1 39.71 27.25 -8.56
N THR A 2 38.92 26.41 -9.21
CA THR A 2 38.30 25.21 -8.63
C THR A 2 39.35 24.10 -8.55
N THR A 3 39.61 23.57 -7.36
CA THR A 3 40.52 22.46 -7.13
C THR A 3 39.95 21.19 -7.74
N VAL A 4 40.54 20.71 -8.84
CA VAL A 4 40.15 19.45 -9.48
C VAL A 4 40.72 18.29 -8.65
N HIS A 5 39.86 17.57 -7.92
CA HIS A 5 40.25 16.36 -7.22
C HIS A 5 40.62 15.26 -8.21
N LYS A 6 41.74 14.57 -7.96
CA LYS A 6 42.22 13.46 -8.77
C LYS A 6 41.20 12.32 -8.74
N ALA A 7 40.73 11.87 -9.91
CA ALA A 7 39.78 10.77 -10.01
C ALA A 7 40.39 9.46 -9.49
N PRO A 8 39.61 8.57 -8.83
CA PRO A 8 40.08 7.25 -8.45
C PRO A 8 40.52 6.42 -9.68
N ALA A 9 41.45 5.49 -9.48
CA ALA A 9 42.17 4.81 -10.57
C ALA A 9 41.26 4.02 -11.53
N ASP A 10 40.14 3.48 -11.04
CA ASP A 10 39.13 2.77 -11.81
C ASP A 10 38.33 3.70 -12.75
N LEU A 11 38.02 4.90 -12.28
CA LEU A 11 37.39 5.94 -13.08
C LEU A 11 38.35 6.51 -14.14
N ALA A 12 39.61 6.75 -13.77
CA ALA A 12 40.64 7.24 -14.70
C ALA A 12 40.86 6.29 -15.88
N ALA A 13 40.82 4.97 -15.66
CA ALA A 13 40.92 3.96 -16.72
C ALA A 13 39.71 4.00 -17.67
N THR A 14 38.50 4.20 -17.14
CA THR A 14 37.27 4.31 -17.93
C THR A 14 37.27 5.57 -18.79
N LEU A 15 37.63 6.72 -18.23
CA LEU A 15 37.74 7.98 -18.97
C LEU A 15 38.80 7.88 -20.06
N LYS A 16 39.98 7.31 -19.75
CA LYS A 16 41.05 7.09 -20.72
C LYS A 16 40.61 6.19 -21.89
N LYS A 17 39.83 5.14 -21.65
CA LYS A 17 39.28 4.27 -22.69
C LYS A 17 38.34 5.03 -23.65
N LEU A 18 37.67 6.06 -23.15
CA LEU A 18 36.74 6.89 -23.92
C LEU A 18 37.40 8.10 -24.59
N GLY A 19 38.71 8.27 -24.41
CA GLY A 19 39.43 9.47 -24.86
C GLY A 19 39.05 10.73 -24.08
N LEU A 20 38.61 10.58 -22.83
CA LEU A 20 38.16 11.67 -21.95
C LEU A 20 39.13 11.87 -20.79
N THR A 21 39.15 13.10 -20.28
CA THR A 21 39.83 13.54 -19.07
C THR A 21 38.81 13.88 -17.99
N SER A 22 39.25 14.05 -16.74
CA SER A 22 38.35 14.50 -15.65
C SER A 22 37.72 15.86 -15.94
N SER A 23 38.41 16.75 -16.65
CA SER A 23 37.87 18.06 -17.05
C SER A 23 36.73 17.95 -18.08
N ASP A 24 36.72 16.90 -18.90
CA ASP A 24 35.68 16.70 -19.90
C ASP A 24 34.32 16.36 -19.29
N LEU A 25 34.29 15.93 -18.03
CA LEU A 25 33.05 15.64 -17.30
C LEU A 25 32.20 16.87 -16.97
N SER A 26 32.78 18.08 -17.11
CA SER A 26 32.02 19.33 -17.08
C SER A 26 31.13 19.52 -18.32
N SER A 27 31.38 18.77 -19.40
CA SER A 27 30.50 18.73 -20.58
C SER A 27 29.43 17.65 -20.43
N ALA A 28 28.18 18.08 -20.44
CA ALA A 28 27.01 17.20 -20.37
C ALA A 28 27.05 16.03 -21.37
N LYS A 29 27.52 16.30 -22.60
CA LYS A 29 27.62 15.29 -23.66
C LYS A 29 28.67 14.23 -23.34
N HIS A 30 29.82 14.62 -22.79
CA HIS A 30 30.89 13.70 -22.43
C HIS A 30 30.56 12.93 -21.14
N ALA A 31 29.93 13.59 -20.17
CA ALA A 31 29.42 12.94 -18.97
C ALA A 31 28.35 11.88 -19.30
N ALA A 32 27.41 12.19 -20.20
CA ALA A 32 26.37 11.24 -20.62
C ALA A 32 26.96 10.03 -21.34
N LYS A 33 27.93 10.26 -22.24
CA LYS A 33 28.67 9.20 -22.92
C LYS A 33 29.41 8.30 -21.93
N ALA A 34 30.09 8.88 -20.94
CA ALA A 34 30.78 8.11 -19.90
C ALA A 34 29.81 7.28 -19.05
N VAL A 35 28.65 7.82 -18.71
CA VAL A 35 27.60 7.11 -17.95
C VAL A 35 27.09 5.89 -18.72
N LEU A 36 26.76 6.03 -20.00
CA LEU A 36 26.29 4.92 -20.83
C LEU A 36 27.32 3.78 -20.95
N GLU A 37 28.59 4.13 -21.10
CA GLU A 37 29.69 3.18 -21.31
C GLU A 37 30.12 2.43 -20.03
N THR A 38 29.69 2.89 -18.85
CA THR A 38 29.94 2.14 -17.60
C THR A 38 29.09 0.88 -17.45
N GLY A 39 28.00 0.75 -18.23
CA GLY A 39 27.14 -0.44 -18.22
C GLY A 39 26.29 -0.62 -16.95
N GLY A 40 26.17 0.41 -16.11
CA GLY A 40 25.40 0.35 -14.85
C GLY A 40 26.23 0.00 -13.61
N GLY A 41 25.54 -0.09 -12.45
CA GLY A 41 26.12 -0.57 -11.19
C GLY A 41 27.11 0.37 -10.50
N ASP A 42 28.07 -0.19 -9.75
CA ASP A 42 29.01 0.56 -8.89
C ASP A 42 29.91 1.54 -9.67
N LYS A 43 30.26 1.20 -10.92
CA LYS A 43 31.08 2.07 -11.78
C LYS A 43 30.32 3.32 -12.21
N THR A 44 29.04 3.19 -12.56
CA THR A 44 28.17 4.33 -12.85
C THR A 44 27.97 5.19 -11.61
N ALA A 45 27.74 4.55 -10.45
CA ALA A 45 27.56 5.26 -9.19
C ALA A 45 28.81 6.09 -8.80
N LYS A 46 30.01 5.55 -9.01
CA LYS A 46 31.28 6.26 -8.79
C LYS A 46 31.47 7.41 -9.77
N LEU A 47 31.22 7.21 -11.06
CA LEU A 47 31.32 8.27 -12.08
C LEU A 47 30.38 9.44 -11.76
N VAL A 48 29.13 9.15 -11.41
CA VAL A 48 28.11 10.15 -11.09
C VAL A 48 28.48 10.99 -9.86
N ARG A 49 29.26 10.44 -8.91
CA ARG A 49 29.73 11.20 -7.73
C ARG A 49 30.74 12.32 -8.08
N HIS A 50 31.28 12.30 -9.29
CA HIS A 50 32.25 13.29 -9.76
C HIS A 50 31.65 14.33 -10.72
N LEU A 51 30.35 14.25 -11.00
CA LEU A 51 29.64 15.27 -11.77
C LEU A 51 29.17 16.39 -10.84
N ASP A 52 29.28 17.64 -11.29
CA ASP A 52 28.58 18.75 -10.66
C ASP A 52 27.07 18.71 -10.99
N ASP A 53 26.29 19.53 -10.29
CA ASP A 53 24.82 19.52 -10.40
C ASP A 53 24.32 19.90 -11.80
N ASP A 54 25.03 20.81 -12.48
CA ASP A 54 24.71 21.25 -13.84
C ASP A 54 24.95 20.14 -14.86
N ALA A 55 26.12 19.48 -14.79
CA ALA A 55 26.44 18.32 -15.61
C ALA A 55 25.47 17.17 -15.36
N LEU A 56 25.09 16.92 -14.09
CA LEU A 56 24.15 15.86 -13.75
C LEU A 56 22.74 16.12 -14.29
N SER A 57 22.26 17.36 -14.19
CA SER A 57 20.97 17.79 -14.73
C SER A 57 20.93 17.63 -16.25
N ALA A 58 21.98 18.06 -16.93
CA ALA A 58 22.08 17.95 -18.38
C ALA A 58 22.25 16.50 -18.87
N VAL A 59 22.93 15.63 -18.12
CA VAL A 59 22.99 14.18 -18.39
C VAL A 59 21.60 13.54 -18.30
N ARG A 60 20.81 13.91 -17.30
CA ARG A 60 19.42 13.43 -17.16
C ARG A 60 18.56 13.86 -18.35
N ALA A 61 18.67 15.12 -18.76
CA ALA A 61 17.95 15.63 -19.93
C ALA A 61 18.37 14.93 -21.23
N LEU A 62 19.65 14.61 -21.41
CA LEU A 62 20.18 13.96 -22.61
C LEU A 62 19.85 12.47 -22.71
N LEU A 63 19.75 11.76 -21.59
CA LEU A 63 19.53 10.30 -21.59
C LEU A 63 18.04 9.91 -21.53
N GLY A 64 17.16 10.88 -21.26
CA GLY A 64 15.72 10.66 -21.09
C GLY A 64 15.39 9.90 -19.80
N GLU A 65 14.17 10.08 -19.28
CA GLU A 65 13.71 9.36 -18.08
C GLU A 65 13.58 7.84 -18.31
N GLU A 66 13.48 7.38 -19.56
CA GLU A 66 13.18 5.99 -19.92
C GLU A 66 14.34 5.00 -19.79
N LYS A 67 15.62 5.44 -19.72
CA LYS A 67 16.79 4.53 -19.75
C LYS A 67 17.37 4.14 -18.37
N GLY A 68 16.58 4.18 -17.30
CA GLY A 68 16.98 3.65 -15.98
C GLY A 68 18.13 4.40 -15.28
N VAL A 69 18.56 5.55 -15.80
CA VAL A 69 19.57 6.41 -15.16
C VAL A 69 19.01 7.05 -13.89
N VAL A 70 17.69 7.29 -13.85
CA VAL A 70 16.95 7.78 -12.67
C VAL A 70 16.99 6.76 -11.51
N THR A 71 17.07 5.46 -11.81
CA THR A 71 17.11 4.40 -10.80
C THR A 71 18.50 4.23 -10.19
N LEU A 72 19.57 4.51 -10.95
CA LEU A 72 20.96 4.49 -10.47
C LEU A 72 21.39 5.79 -9.78
N VAL A 73 20.73 6.90 -10.10
CA VAL A 73 20.97 8.21 -9.50
C VAL A 73 19.70 8.66 -8.82
N GLY A 74 19.50 8.15 -7.60
CA GLY A 74 18.35 8.43 -6.74
C GLY A 74 17.80 9.84 -6.94
N GLY A 75 16.49 9.90 -7.23
CA GLY A 75 15.71 11.10 -7.54
C GLY A 75 15.57 12.09 -6.39
N THR A 76 16.63 12.31 -5.63
CA THR A 76 16.72 13.36 -4.63
C THR A 76 17.67 14.42 -5.19
N GLY A 77 17.18 15.66 -5.36
CA GLY A 77 18.01 16.79 -5.82
C GLY A 77 19.30 16.94 -5.01
N GLY A 78 20.33 17.59 -5.59
CA GLY A 78 21.69 17.70 -5.04
C GLY A 78 21.77 18.14 -3.58
N ALA A 79 20.82 18.95 -3.10
CA ALA A 79 20.71 19.36 -1.70
C ALA A 79 20.49 18.18 -0.73
N VAL A 80 19.64 17.23 -1.10
CA VAL A 80 19.26 16.08 -0.25
C VAL A 80 20.43 15.10 -0.10
N ARG A 81 21.23 14.93 -1.15
CA ARG A 81 22.39 14.02 -1.18
C ARG A 81 23.57 14.54 -0.37
N LYS A 82 23.79 15.87 -0.37
CA LYS A 82 24.82 16.53 0.42
C LYS A 82 24.48 16.48 1.92
N ASP A 83 23.19 16.61 2.26
CA ASP A 83 22.70 16.44 3.63
C ASP A 83 22.82 14.99 4.12
N LEU A 84 22.54 13.98 3.26
CA LEU A 84 22.72 12.55 3.58
C LEU A 84 24.17 12.13 3.83
N LEU A 85 25.15 12.79 3.19
CA LEU A 85 26.58 12.47 3.35
C LEU A 85 27.23 13.21 4.53
N HIS A 86 26.69 14.35 4.95
CA HIS A 86 27.22 15.13 6.06
C HIS A 86 26.47 14.93 7.38
N GLN A 87 25.19 14.58 7.34
CA GLN A 87 24.43 14.14 8.51
C GLN A 87 24.58 12.63 8.64
N LYS A 88 24.86 12.13 9.85
CA LYS A 88 24.92 10.69 10.18
C LYS A 88 23.52 10.05 10.07
N LEU A 89 22.87 10.15 8.92
CA LEU A 89 21.56 9.56 8.70
C LEU A 89 21.71 8.03 8.67
N PRO A 90 20.75 7.28 9.23
CA PRO A 90 20.87 5.83 9.30
C PRO A 90 20.88 5.20 7.90
N MET A 91 21.71 4.18 7.71
CA MET A 91 21.80 3.43 6.46
C MET A 91 20.48 2.69 6.21
N THR A 92 19.89 2.88 5.03
CA THR A 92 18.70 2.18 4.54
C THR A 92 19.01 1.52 3.21
N THR A 93 18.29 0.44 2.89
CA THR A 93 18.46 -0.33 1.65
C THR A 93 17.41 0.02 0.60
N SER A 94 16.36 0.76 0.96
CA SER A 94 15.26 1.14 0.07
C SER A 94 15.36 2.59 -0.40
N PRO A 95 15.27 2.87 -1.71
CA PRO A 95 15.21 4.24 -2.24
C PRO A 95 14.04 5.05 -1.64
N ASP A 96 12.88 4.42 -1.41
CA ASP A 96 11.71 5.07 -0.83
C ASP A 96 11.96 5.48 0.62
N ALA A 97 12.60 4.60 1.41
CA ALA A 97 13.00 4.91 2.77
C ALA A 97 14.09 5.97 2.83
N ALA A 98 15.08 5.93 1.94
CA ALA A 98 16.13 6.94 1.87
C ALA A 98 15.55 8.34 1.58
N ARG A 99 14.60 8.40 0.64
CA ARG A 99 13.86 9.62 0.37
C ARG A 99 13.08 10.09 1.59
N ALA A 100 12.30 9.21 2.22
CA ALA A 100 11.51 9.54 3.40
C ALA A 100 12.41 10.04 4.55
N LEU A 101 13.56 9.40 4.81
CA LEU A 101 14.52 9.86 5.81
C LEU A 101 15.03 11.26 5.53
N ALA A 102 15.37 11.53 4.28
CA ALA A 102 15.92 12.82 3.92
C ALA A 102 14.87 13.94 3.95
N LEU A 103 13.61 13.58 3.69
CA LEU A 103 12.46 14.47 3.72
C LEU A 103 12.00 14.75 5.17
N TYR A 104 11.70 13.71 5.94
CA TYR A 104 11.13 13.82 7.28
C TYR A 104 12.18 14.13 8.35
N ARG A 105 13.42 13.67 8.18
CA ARG A 105 14.52 13.82 9.15
C ARG A 105 14.08 13.46 10.57
N PRO A 106 13.54 12.24 10.79
CA PRO A 106 13.11 11.84 12.11
C PRO A 106 14.27 11.94 13.08
N ASN A 107 13.99 12.36 14.33
CA ASN A 107 14.99 12.37 15.40
C ASN A 107 15.25 10.94 15.90
N ALA A 108 15.76 10.09 15.02
CA ALA A 108 16.07 8.68 15.26
C ALA A 108 17.58 8.49 15.32
N THR A 109 18.07 7.83 16.37
CA THR A 109 19.48 7.50 16.57
C THR A 109 19.94 6.31 15.71
N SER A 110 18.99 5.48 15.26
CA SER A 110 19.18 4.43 14.25
C SER A 110 17.85 4.09 13.59
N VAL A 111 17.87 3.65 12.33
CA VAL A 111 16.68 3.13 11.62
C VAL A 111 16.80 1.62 11.59
N GLY A 112 16.10 0.96 12.52
CA GLY A 112 15.87 -0.47 12.43
C GLY A 112 14.92 -0.81 11.27
N ARG A 113 14.95 -2.06 10.80
CA ARG A 113 14.11 -2.55 9.68
C ARG A 113 12.62 -2.28 9.88
N ALA A 114 12.12 -2.40 11.12
CA ALA A 114 10.72 -2.11 11.42
C ALA A 114 10.35 -0.64 11.17
N PHE A 115 11.19 0.31 11.59
CA PHE A 115 10.98 1.73 11.31
C PHE A 115 11.14 2.05 9.83
N GLU A 116 12.07 1.38 9.13
CA GLU A 116 12.25 1.51 7.69
C GLU A 116 10.94 1.22 6.92
N ARG A 117 10.14 0.23 7.36
CA ARG A 117 8.84 -0.08 6.73
C ARG A 117 7.84 1.08 6.83
N PHE A 118 7.80 1.78 7.97
CA PHE A 118 6.99 2.99 8.10
C PHE A 118 7.44 4.06 7.10
N LEU A 119 8.75 4.27 6.99
CA LEU A 119 9.34 5.24 6.08
C LEU A 119 9.06 4.92 4.61
N ILE A 120 9.11 3.64 4.21
CA ILE A 120 8.77 3.21 2.85
C ILE A 120 7.34 3.61 2.50
N HIS A 121 6.36 3.23 3.33
CA HIS A 121 4.95 3.49 3.02
C HIS A 121 4.58 4.96 3.19
N ALA A 122 5.18 5.68 4.15
CA ALA A 122 5.03 7.12 4.28
C ALA A 122 5.60 7.85 3.06
N GLY A 123 6.79 7.47 2.59
CA GLY A 123 7.41 8.04 1.40
C GLY A 123 6.59 7.80 0.13
N ARG A 124 6.01 6.60 -0.04
CA ARG A 124 5.10 6.29 -1.16
C ARG A 124 3.78 7.07 -1.07
N LEU A 125 3.20 7.18 0.11
CA LEU A 125 1.98 7.98 0.29
C LEU A 125 2.23 9.47 0.03
N GLN A 126 3.34 10.02 0.53
CA GLN A 126 3.79 11.38 0.28
C GLN A 126 3.91 11.64 -1.23
N LEU A 127 4.53 10.70 -1.96
CA LEU A 127 4.64 10.73 -3.42
C LEU A 127 3.29 10.79 -4.13
N GLU A 128 2.35 9.94 -3.71
CA GLU A 128 1.01 9.93 -4.29
C GLU A 128 0.29 11.25 -4.00
N LEU A 129 0.37 11.77 -2.77
CA LEU A 129 -0.25 13.04 -2.41
C LEU A 129 0.33 14.23 -3.20
N GLU A 130 1.66 14.28 -3.40
CA GLU A 130 2.31 15.32 -4.21
C GLU A 130 1.81 15.37 -5.65
N HIS A 131 1.63 14.20 -6.28
CA HIS A 131 1.31 14.13 -7.72
C HIS A 131 -0.19 14.06 -8.02
N ASN A 132 -0.98 13.59 -7.06
CA ASN A 132 -2.33 13.13 -7.31
C ASN A 132 -3.40 13.72 -6.38
N ALA A 133 -3.06 14.50 -5.34
CA ALA A 133 -4.04 15.06 -4.39
C ALA A 133 -5.28 15.68 -5.08
N ASP A 134 -5.07 16.57 -6.06
CA ASP A 134 -6.17 17.22 -6.78
C ASP A 134 -7.00 16.23 -7.61
N LYS A 135 -6.32 15.27 -8.26
CA LYS A 135 -6.96 14.27 -9.12
C LYS A 135 -7.81 13.26 -8.34
N MET A 136 -7.54 13.07 -7.05
CA MET A 136 -8.33 12.18 -6.20
C MET A 136 -9.81 12.60 -6.10
N LEU A 137 -10.10 13.89 -6.26
CA LEU A 137 -11.45 14.44 -6.16
C LEU A 137 -12.30 14.20 -7.41
N ASP A 138 -11.65 13.86 -8.53
CA ASP A 138 -12.30 13.68 -9.83
C ASP A 138 -12.22 12.24 -10.33
N ASP A 139 -11.20 11.48 -9.92
CA ASP A 139 -10.98 10.10 -10.36
C ASP A 139 -10.90 9.15 -9.15
N PRO A 140 -11.94 8.32 -8.90
CA PRO A 140 -11.93 7.36 -7.80
C PRO A 140 -10.81 6.30 -7.94
N LYS A 141 -10.32 6.02 -9.15
CA LYS A 141 -9.18 5.11 -9.35
C LYS A 141 -7.87 5.72 -8.89
N VAL A 142 -7.72 7.04 -9.01
CA VAL A 142 -6.57 7.76 -8.46
C VAL A 142 -6.64 7.74 -6.93
N ALA A 143 -7.81 8.01 -6.37
CA ALA A 143 -8.03 7.94 -4.92
C ALA A 143 -7.72 6.53 -4.35
N GLU A 144 -8.11 5.47 -5.05
CA GLU A 144 -7.83 4.08 -4.62
C GLU A 144 -6.33 3.75 -4.58
N ARG A 145 -5.49 4.36 -5.44
CA ARG A 145 -4.03 4.20 -5.35
C ARG A 145 -3.47 4.80 -4.06
N VAL A 146 -3.95 5.98 -3.67
CA VAL A 146 -3.58 6.63 -2.40
C VAL A 146 -4.06 5.77 -1.22
N ARG A 147 -5.29 5.28 -1.31
CA ARG A 147 -5.91 4.39 -0.31
C ARG A 147 -5.08 3.15 -0.02
N LYS A 148 -4.46 2.56 -1.04
CA LYS A 148 -3.57 1.40 -0.87
C LYS A 148 -2.43 1.69 0.12
N HIS A 149 -1.79 2.86 0.04
CA HIS A 149 -0.70 3.21 0.96
C HIS A 149 -1.22 3.55 2.37
N LEU A 150 -2.41 4.14 2.47
CA LEU A 150 -3.09 4.31 3.76
C LEU A 150 -3.32 2.94 4.43
N PHE A 151 -3.78 1.92 3.70
CA PHE A 151 -3.93 0.57 4.24
C PHE A 151 -2.61 -0.01 4.76
N MET A 152 -1.50 0.17 4.03
CA MET A 152 -0.20 -0.33 4.48
C MET A 152 0.23 0.34 5.79
N LEU A 153 0.07 1.66 5.89
CA LEU A 153 0.34 2.39 7.13
C LEU A 153 -0.59 1.97 8.27
N GLN A 154 -1.90 1.82 8.03
CA GLN A 154 -2.82 1.27 9.04
C GLN A 154 -2.38 -0.11 9.52
N GLY A 155 -1.91 -0.98 8.61
CA GLY A 155 -1.41 -2.32 8.93
C GLY A 155 -0.23 -2.29 9.89
N LEU A 156 0.75 -1.40 9.64
CA LEU A 156 1.90 -1.20 10.53
C LEU A 156 1.51 -0.57 11.86
N VAL A 157 0.69 0.48 11.83
CA VAL A 157 0.19 1.18 13.02
C VAL A 157 -0.55 0.20 13.94
N ARG A 158 -1.47 -0.61 13.40
CA ARG A 158 -2.19 -1.67 14.15
C ARG A 158 -1.25 -2.72 14.71
N LEU A 159 -0.26 -3.14 13.94
CA LEU A 159 0.69 -4.17 14.35
C LEU A 159 1.55 -3.70 15.54
N TYR A 160 1.98 -2.43 15.55
CA TYR A 160 2.89 -1.89 16.55
C TYR A 160 2.24 -0.97 17.59
N ASP A 161 0.91 -0.85 17.61
CA ASP A 161 0.16 0.07 18.47
C ASP A 161 0.53 -0.08 19.96
N GLY A 162 0.63 -1.32 20.44
CA GLY A 162 1.02 -1.65 21.82
C GLY A 162 2.51 -1.50 22.16
N ARG A 163 3.34 -0.97 21.24
CA ARG A 163 4.77 -0.72 21.45
C ARG A 163 5.14 0.77 21.40
N GLY A 164 4.21 1.62 20.98
CA GLY A 164 4.44 3.05 20.86
C GLY A 164 4.19 3.84 22.15
N PRO A 165 4.54 5.14 22.14
CA PRO A 165 4.15 6.05 23.21
C PRO A 165 2.62 6.13 23.31
N ASP A 166 2.09 5.89 24.51
CA ASP A 166 0.65 5.81 24.81
C ASP A 166 -0.18 6.88 24.08
N LYS A 167 -1.27 6.46 23.42
CA LYS A 167 -2.29 7.28 22.73
C LYS A 167 -1.85 8.05 21.48
N LYS A 168 -0.57 8.13 21.14
CA LYS A 168 -0.14 8.85 19.91
C LYS A 168 -0.35 8.01 18.65
N MET A 169 -0.11 6.70 18.76
CA MET A 169 -0.30 5.79 17.63
C MET A 169 -1.79 5.62 17.29
N ASP A 170 -2.67 5.58 18.30
CA ASP A 170 -4.13 5.69 18.15
C ASP A 170 -4.56 6.92 17.35
N LYS A 171 -4.03 8.10 17.66
CA LYS A 171 -4.38 9.34 16.95
C LYS A 171 -3.95 9.28 15.49
N ALA A 172 -2.76 8.75 15.22
CA ALA A 172 -2.30 8.55 13.84
C ALA A 172 -3.20 7.55 13.10
N LEU A 173 -3.59 6.45 13.75
CA LEU A 173 -4.52 5.46 13.21
C LEU A 173 -5.86 6.09 12.85
N THR A 174 -6.43 6.90 13.74
CA THR A 174 -7.71 7.59 13.51
C THR A 174 -7.63 8.49 12.29
N ARG A 175 -6.60 9.33 12.18
CA ARG A 175 -6.42 10.22 11.02
C ARG A 175 -6.27 9.45 9.71
N ILE A 176 -5.48 8.37 9.70
CA ILE A 176 -5.32 7.52 8.51
C ILE A 176 -6.66 6.90 8.12
N LYS A 177 -7.46 6.44 9.10
CA LYS A 177 -8.80 5.89 8.87
C LYS A 177 -9.75 6.94 8.31
N GLU A 178 -9.76 8.15 8.83
CA GLU A 178 -10.63 9.24 8.35
C GLU A 178 -10.44 9.49 6.85
N LEU A 179 -9.19 9.64 6.39
CA LEU A 179 -8.92 9.80 4.97
C LEU A 179 -9.25 8.53 4.15
N GLU A 180 -8.93 7.35 4.67
CA GLU A 180 -9.22 6.08 3.99
C GLU A 180 -10.72 5.82 3.82
N ASP A 181 -11.51 6.07 4.86
CA ASP A 181 -12.96 5.93 4.88
C ASP A 181 -13.61 6.97 3.95
N ALA A 182 -13.12 8.21 3.92
CA ALA A 182 -13.61 9.24 2.98
C ALA A 182 -13.34 8.88 1.51
N ILE A 183 -12.16 8.32 1.20
CA ILE A 183 -11.88 7.78 -0.14
C ILE A 183 -12.84 6.63 -0.46
N GLY A 184 -13.05 5.71 0.49
CA GLY A 184 -13.99 4.60 0.34
C GLY A 184 -15.42 5.05 0.06
N ALA A 185 -15.90 6.06 0.80
CA ALA A 185 -17.23 6.63 0.63
C ALA A 185 -17.38 7.31 -0.74
N PHE A 186 -16.38 8.08 -1.18
CA PHE A 186 -16.37 8.70 -2.51
C PHE A 186 -16.43 7.66 -3.64
N GLY A 187 -15.61 6.61 -3.56
CA GLY A 187 -15.63 5.50 -4.50
C GLY A 187 -16.99 4.80 -4.56
N HIS A 188 -17.55 4.47 -3.39
CA HIS A 188 -18.86 3.82 -3.29
C HIS A 188 -19.98 4.68 -3.90
N ALA A 189 -20.04 5.98 -3.59
CA ALA A 189 -21.02 6.88 -4.18
C ALA A 189 -20.91 6.96 -5.71
N CYS A 190 -19.67 6.98 -6.24
CA CYS A 190 -19.43 6.95 -7.68
C CYS A 190 -19.92 5.66 -8.33
N ASP A 191 -19.67 4.51 -7.68
CA ASP A 191 -20.11 3.19 -8.15
C ASP A 191 -21.64 3.08 -8.16
N MET A 192 -22.33 3.58 -7.12
CA MET A 192 -23.79 3.56 -7.06
C MET A 192 -24.41 4.41 -8.18
N ARG A 193 -23.87 5.61 -8.39
CA ARG A 193 -24.29 6.46 -9.51
C ARG A 193 -24.06 5.76 -10.86
N ALA A 194 -22.90 5.11 -11.04
CA ALA A 194 -22.60 4.39 -12.27
C ALA A 194 -23.54 3.19 -12.49
N ALA A 195 -23.90 2.46 -11.43
CA ALA A 195 -24.85 1.35 -11.49
C ALA A 195 -26.28 1.81 -11.87
N ALA A 196 -26.68 3.01 -11.43
CA ALA A 196 -27.95 3.61 -11.82
C ALA A 196 -27.95 4.17 -13.26
N ALA A 197 -26.78 4.52 -13.80
CA ALA A 197 -26.67 5.15 -15.10
C ALA A 197 -27.14 4.20 -16.23
N GLY A 198 -28.17 4.62 -16.96
CA GLY A 198 -28.71 3.87 -18.11
C GLY A 198 -29.79 2.83 -17.76
N ALA A 199 -30.07 2.61 -16.47
CA ALA A 199 -31.18 1.77 -16.04
C ALA A 199 -32.52 2.51 -16.17
N LYS A 200 -33.35 2.13 -17.16
CA LYS A 200 -34.67 2.76 -17.42
C LYS A 200 -35.63 2.68 -16.22
N GLN A 201 -35.39 1.74 -15.32
CA GLN A 201 -36.20 1.50 -14.12
C GLN A 201 -35.85 2.45 -12.97
N VAL A 202 -34.75 3.20 -13.07
CA VAL A 202 -34.33 4.17 -12.05
C VAL A 202 -34.94 5.54 -12.39
N PRO A 203 -35.81 6.10 -11.52
CA PRO A 203 -36.45 7.38 -11.77
C PRO A 203 -35.44 8.55 -11.64
N PRO A 204 -35.67 9.68 -12.32
CA PRO A 204 -34.79 10.85 -12.27
C PRO A 204 -34.48 11.34 -10.85
N GLU A 205 -35.43 11.22 -9.92
CA GLU A 205 -35.30 11.63 -8.53
C GLU A 205 -34.27 10.77 -7.77
N ALA A 206 -34.22 9.47 -8.04
CA ALA A 206 -33.23 8.56 -7.47
C ALA A 206 -31.82 8.88 -8.01
N THR A 207 -31.71 9.15 -9.31
CA THR A 207 -30.46 9.61 -9.93
C THR A 207 -29.99 10.93 -9.33
N ALA A 208 -30.90 11.90 -9.14
CA ALA A 208 -30.58 13.17 -8.52
C ALA A 208 -30.14 13.02 -7.05
N HIS A 209 -30.66 12.03 -6.32
CA HIS A 209 -30.18 11.69 -4.98
C HIS A 209 -28.75 11.16 -5.01
N LEU A 210 -28.44 10.19 -5.88
CA LEU A 210 -27.09 9.64 -6.02
C LEU A 210 -26.05 10.71 -6.40
N GLU A 211 -26.40 11.65 -7.28
CA GLU A 211 -25.51 12.78 -7.61
C GLU A 211 -25.23 13.69 -6.40
N ARG A 212 -26.22 13.90 -5.53
CA ARG A 212 -26.01 14.64 -4.27
C ARG A 212 -25.06 13.90 -3.33
N GLU A 213 -25.21 12.59 -3.21
CA GLU A 213 -24.30 11.76 -2.38
C GLU A 213 -22.86 11.79 -2.92
N VAL A 214 -22.67 11.73 -4.25
CA VAL A 214 -21.33 11.93 -4.85
C VAL A 214 -20.78 13.31 -4.52
N GLY A 215 -21.58 14.37 -4.66
CA GLY A 215 -21.16 15.74 -4.33
C GLY A 215 -20.78 15.92 -2.86
N LYS A 216 -21.54 15.31 -1.95
CA LYS A 216 -21.26 15.31 -0.51
C LYS A 216 -19.96 14.55 -0.20
N ALA A 217 -19.84 13.31 -0.64
CA ALA A 217 -18.65 12.48 -0.40
C ALA A 217 -17.38 13.13 -0.98
N ARG A 218 -17.48 13.77 -2.16
CA ARG A 218 -16.38 14.54 -2.75
C ARG A 218 -15.98 15.72 -1.86
N LYS A 219 -16.95 16.47 -1.33
CA LYS A 219 -16.68 17.61 -0.45
C LYS A 219 -15.99 17.17 0.85
N ASP A 220 -16.46 16.08 1.44
CA ASP A 220 -15.89 15.52 2.67
C ASP A 220 -14.45 15.03 2.42
N LEU A 221 -14.22 14.36 1.28
CA LEU A 221 -12.87 13.97 0.85
C LEU A 221 -11.96 15.19 0.60
N ALA A 222 -12.47 16.25 -0.03
CA ALA A 222 -11.69 17.46 -0.32
C ALA A 222 -11.15 18.14 0.94
N ALA A 223 -11.95 18.18 2.02
CA ALA A 223 -11.50 18.71 3.30
C ALA A 223 -10.31 17.93 3.85
N LEU A 224 -10.38 16.59 3.81
CA LEU A 224 -9.31 15.72 4.30
C LEU A 224 -8.08 15.74 3.38
N VAL A 225 -8.25 15.78 2.06
CA VAL A 225 -7.13 15.90 1.12
C VAL A 225 -6.32 17.16 1.40
N GLU A 226 -6.97 18.28 1.73
CA GLU A 226 -6.27 19.52 2.07
C GLU A 226 -5.44 19.39 3.35
N GLU A 227 -5.95 18.72 4.38
CA GLU A 227 -5.19 18.45 5.61
C GLU A 227 -3.98 17.54 5.39
N TRP A 228 -4.06 16.64 4.41
CA TRP A 228 -3.00 15.70 4.08
C TRP A 228 -2.05 16.22 3.01
N ARG A 229 -2.39 17.32 2.33
CA ARG A 229 -1.61 17.87 1.23
C ARG A 229 -0.19 18.24 1.71
N PRO A 230 0.84 18.00 0.88
CA PRO A 230 2.17 18.51 1.15
C PRO A 230 2.17 20.04 1.23
N GLY A 231 2.70 20.60 2.32
CA GLY A 231 2.89 22.04 2.49
C GLY A 231 4.05 22.60 1.65
N GLN A 232 4.47 23.85 1.91
CA GLN A 232 5.55 24.51 1.15
C GLN A 232 6.90 23.78 1.19
N GLY A 233 7.14 22.96 2.21
CA GLY A 233 8.33 22.11 2.31
C GLY A 233 8.24 20.80 1.53
N GLY A 234 7.15 20.56 0.77
CA GLY A 234 6.90 19.30 0.09
C GLY A 234 6.64 18.14 1.04
N ARG A 235 6.10 18.41 2.25
CA ARG A 235 5.82 17.39 3.27
C ARG A 235 4.41 17.53 3.80
N SER A 236 3.74 16.40 3.98
CA SER A 236 2.47 16.32 4.70
C SER A 236 2.73 16.36 6.20
N GLU A 237 2.15 17.32 6.92
CA GLU A 237 2.24 17.41 8.39
C GLU A 237 1.67 16.15 9.07
N ARG A 238 0.64 15.54 8.46
CA ARG A 238 0.06 14.27 8.95
C ARG A 238 1.07 13.12 8.90
N LEU A 239 1.92 13.10 7.87
CA LEU A 239 2.99 12.12 7.75
C LEU A 239 4.20 12.44 8.64
N ASP A 240 4.55 13.72 8.81
CA ASP A 240 5.56 14.16 9.78
C ASP A 240 5.21 13.61 11.18
N ASP A 241 3.98 13.85 11.64
CA ASP A 241 3.47 13.37 12.95
C ASP A 241 3.57 11.84 13.11
N LEU A 242 3.20 11.09 12.07
CA LEU A 242 3.24 9.63 12.06
C LEU A 242 4.68 9.13 12.13
N VAL A 243 5.56 9.65 11.27
CA VAL A 243 6.97 9.25 11.20
C VAL A 243 7.68 9.57 12.52
N ASP A 244 7.45 10.74 13.10
CA ASP A 244 8.00 11.13 14.40
C ASP A 244 7.44 10.31 15.58
N THR A 245 6.22 9.79 15.45
CA THR A 245 5.64 8.88 16.45
C THR A 245 6.25 7.49 16.32
N ALA A 246 6.37 6.97 15.10
CA ALA A 246 6.97 5.68 14.82
C ALA A 246 8.47 5.64 15.19
N ALA A 247 9.19 6.76 15.01
CA ALA A 247 10.61 6.89 15.39
C ALA A 247 10.87 6.70 16.89
N LYS A 248 9.84 6.85 17.73
CA LYS A 248 9.92 6.73 19.20
C LYS A 248 9.60 5.32 19.70
N ILE A 249 9.22 4.41 18.82
CA ILE A 249 8.97 3.00 19.17
C ILE A 249 10.32 2.30 19.39
N ASP A 250 10.43 1.59 20.51
CA ASP A 250 11.50 0.61 20.68
C ASP A 250 11.11 -0.70 19.97
N PHE A 251 11.63 -0.89 18.77
CA PHE A 251 11.40 -2.09 17.99
C PHE A 251 12.24 -3.29 18.47
N GLY A 252 13.25 -3.06 19.33
CA GLY A 252 14.26 -4.04 19.70
C GLY A 252 15.22 -4.36 18.55
N SER A 253 15.89 -5.53 18.65
CA SER A 253 16.72 -6.03 17.56
C SER A 253 15.88 -6.57 16.40
N ALA A 254 16.49 -6.80 15.23
CA ALA A 254 15.80 -7.46 14.11
C ALA A 254 15.22 -8.84 14.49
N LYS A 255 15.88 -9.56 15.40
CA LYS A 255 15.39 -10.85 15.91
C LYS A 255 14.15 -10.68 16.81
N ASP A 256 14.15 -9.64 17.65
CA ASP A 256 13.01 -9.33 18.53
C ASP A 256 11.79 -8.89 17.72
N ASP A 257 12.01 -8.14 16.65
CA ASP A 257 10.98 -7.75 15.69
C ASP A 257 10.37 -8.97 14.97
N VAL A 258 11.20 -9.88 14.42
CA VAL A 258 10.71 -11.13 13.81
C VAL A 258 9.87 -11.94 14.81
N LYS A 259 10.36 -12.12 16.04
CA LYS A 259 9.63 -12.87 17.09
C LYS A 259 8.30 -12.19 17.43
N PHE A 260 8.28 -10.87 17.49
CA PHE A 260 7.07 -10.10 17.74
C PHE A 260 6.05 -10.28 16.62
N VAL A 261 6.45 -10.09 15.37
CA VAL A 261 5.57 -10.21 14.21
C VAL A 261 4.95 -11.61 14.13
N ARG A 262 5.76 -12.67 14.33
CA ARG A 262 5.28 -14.06 14.41
C ARG A 262 4.17 -14.22 15.44
N LYS A 263 4.42 -13.76 16.67
CA LYS A 263 3.44 -13.84 17.76
C LYS A 263 2.17 -13.04 17.43
N ALA A 264 2.32 -11.80 16.98
CA ALA A 264 1.22 -10.89 16.71
C ALA A 264 0.29 -11.43 15.60
N LEU A 265 0.85 -11.90 14.48
CA LEU A 265 0.04 -12.47 13.40
C LEU A 265 -0.63 -13.79 13.81
N ALA A 266 0.06 -14.63 14.59
CA ALA A 266 -0.54 -15.85 15.15
C ALA A 266 -1.71 -15.53 16.11
N ASP A 267 -1.56 -14.50 16.96
CA ASP A 267 -2.62 -14.04 17.86
C ASP A 267 -3.82 -13.47 17.10
N VAL A 268 -3.59 -12.75 15.99
CA VAL A 268 -4.67 -12.29 15.11
C VAL A 268 -5.42 -13.48 14.54
N CYS A 269 -4.74 -14.48 13.99
CA CYS A 269 -5.40 -15.69 13.47
C CYS A 269 -6.25 -16.39 14.53
N ARG A 270 -5.72 -16.57 15.75
CA ARG A 270 -6.47 -17.15 16.88
C ARG A 270 -7.69 -16.30 17.24
N SER A 271 -7.51 -14.99 17.36
CA SER A 271 -8.61 -14.08 17.70
C SER A 271 -9.74 -14.09 16.66
N ILE A 272 -9.43 -14.28 15.38
CA ILE A 272 -10.46 -14.41 14.34
C ILE A 272 -11.15 -15.77 14.45
N ALA A 273 -10.40 -16.85 14.69
CA ALA A 273 -10.97 -18.19 14.83
C ALA A 273 -11.95 -18.29 16.01
N ASP A 274 -11.62 -17.64 17.13
CA ASP A 274 -12.42 -17.65 18.36
C ASP A 274 -13.68 -16.77 18.32
N LYS A 275 -13.86 -15.94 17.28
CA LYS A 275 -14.99 -15.02 17.18
C LYS A 275 -16.21 -15.68 16.56
N HIS A 276 -17.35 -15.52 17.24
CA HIS A 276 -18.67 -15.82 16.69
C HIS A 276 -19.25 -14.57 16.00
N LEU A 277 -19.55 -14.69 14.71
CA LEU A 277 -20.11 -13.62 13.89
C LEU A 277 -21.45 -14.07 13.28
N ASP A 278 -22.42 -13.17 13.23
CA ASP A 278 -23.74 -13.43 12.65
C ASP A 278 -23.72 -13.20 11.13
N MET A 279 -23.68 -14.25 10.32
CA MET A 279 -23.69 -14.13 8.85
C MET A 279 -25.03 -13.66 8.27
N GLY A 280 -26.08 -13.55 9.10
CA GLY A 280 -27.31 -12.84 8.79
C GLY A 280 -27.17 -11.31 8.82
N ASP A 281 -26.10 -10.78 9.41
CA ASP A 281 -25.76 -9.37 9.41
C ASP A 281 -24.66 -9.08 8.37
N LEU A 282 -25.00 -8.28 7.35
CA LEU A 282 -24.07 -7.92 6.28
C LEU A 282 -22.89 -7.09 6.80
N GLU A 283 -23.14 -6.14 7.70
CA GLU A 283 -22.12 -5.21 8.19
C GLU A 283 -21.39 -5.77 9.43
N GLY A 284 -22.14 -6.17 10.46
CA GLY A 284 -21.56 -6.70 11.70
C GLY A 284 -21.05 -8.14 11.60
N GLY A 285 -21.46 -8.89 10.58
CA GLY A 285 -21.06 -10.27 10.34
C GLY A 285 -20.12 -10.42 9.15
N VAL A 286 -20.68 -10.37 7.94
CA VAL A 286 -19.95 -10.67 6.70
C VAL A 286 -18.81 -9.68 6.46
N HIS A 287 -19.11 -8.39 6.56
CA HIS A 287 -18.13 -7.34 6.36
C HIS A 287 -17.08 -7.33 7.47
N GLU A 288 -17.45 -7.52 8.73
CA GLU A 288 -16.48 -7.61 9.83
C GLU A 288 -15.55 -8.82 9.68
N LEU A 289 -16.06 -10.01 9.35
CA LEU A 289 -15.23 -11.19 9.07
C LEU A 289 -14.24 -10.89 7.94
N ARG A 290 -14.72 -10.33 6.83
CA ARG A 290 -13.87 -9.95 5.71
C ARG A 290 -12.82 -8.92 6.14
N ARG A 291 -13.20 -7.91 6.91
CA ARG A 291 -12.29 -6.85 7.37
C ARG A 291 -11.19 -7.44 8.24
N GLN A 292 -11.54 -8.34 9.16
CA GLN A 292 -10.58 -9.05 10.01
C GLN A 292 -9.59 -9.90 9.19
N LEU A 293 -10.10 -10.74 8.28
CA LEU A 293 -9.25 -11.57 7.41
C LEU A 293 -8.34 -10.71 6.53
N ARG A 294 -8.87 -9.63 5.95
CA ARG A 294 -8.14 -8.73 5.04
C ARG A 294 -6.96 -8.02 5.70
N TRP A 295 -6.99 -7.81 7.02
CA TRP A 295 -5.85 -7.20 7.72
C TRP A 295 -4.59 -8.07 7.70
N LEU A 296 -4.72 -9.40 7.65
CA LEU A 296 -3.57 -10.30 7.55
C LEU A 296 -2.71 -10.03 6.29
N PRO A 297 -3.21 -10.14 5.04
CA PRO A 297 -2.41 -9.87 3.86
C PRO A 297 -1.98 -8.40 3.77
N ILE A 298 -2.81 -7.44 4.21
CA ILE A 298 -2.40 -6.02 4.25
C ILE A 298 -1.16 -5.85 5.13
N THR A 299 -1.18 -6.38 6.35
CA THR A 299 -0.03 -6.29 7.26
C THR A 299 1.18 -7.04 6.70
N MET A 300 1.00 -8.22 6.10
CA MET A 300 2.10 -8.98 5.47
C MET A 300 2.75 -8.21 4.31
N ILE A 301 1.98 -7.53 3.47
CA ILE A 301 2.50 -6.67 2.39
C ILE A 301 3.20 -5.46 3.01
N ALA A 302 2.60 -4.84 4.03
CA ALA A 302 3.16 -3.67 4.69
C ALA A 302 4.53 -3.93 5.34
N LEU A 303 4.81 -5.20 5.68
CA LEU A 303 6.07 -5.64 6.25
C LEU A 303 7.23 -5.74 5.23
N GLU A 304 6.98 -5.43 3.94
CA GLU A 304 7.99 -5.33 2.88
C GLU A 304 8.96 -6.52 2.88
N GLY A 305 8.42 -7.74 2.72
CA GLY A 305 9.17 -8.99 2.53
C GLY A 305 9.75 -9.63 3.80
N LEU A 306 9.41 -9.14 5.00
CA LEU A 306 9.64 -9.91 6.22
C LEU A 306 8.90 -11.26 6.20
N ILE A 307 7.73 -11.31 5.56
CA ILE A 307 6.94 -12.51 5.37
C ILE A 307 7.14 -12.99 3.93
N THR A 308 7.54 -14.24 3.76
CA THR A 308 7.74 -14.89 2.45
C THR A 308 6.80 -16.08 2.27
N LEU A 309 6.62 -16.49 1.02
CA LEU A 309 5.74 -17.61 0.66
C LEU A 309 6.59 -18.80 0.22
N ASP A 310 6.38 -19.95 0.87
CA ASP A 310 6.86 -21.24 0.39
C ASP A 310 5.95 -21.70 -0.77
N VAL A 311 6.40 -21.40 -1.99
CA VAL A 311 5.67 -21.70 -3.23
C VAL A 311 5.88 -23.13 -3.71
N GLU A 312 7.00 -23.75 -3.36
CA GLU A 312 7.39 -25.09 -3.83
C GLU A 312 6.90 -26.18 -2.87
N GLY A 313 6.77 -25.87 -1.58
CA GLY A 313 6.36 -26.82 -0.57
C GLY A 313 4.91 -27.26 -0.65
N LYS A 314 4.64 -28.33 0.08
CA LYS A 314 3.29 -28.84 0.32
C LYS A 314 2.70 -28.11 1.53
N GLY A 315 1.49 -27.61 1.37
CA GLY A 315 0.73 -27.01 2.45
C GLY A 315 0.30 -28.05 3.50
N PRO A 316 0.04 -27.61 4.74
CA PRO A 316 -0.40 -28.50 5.81
C PRO A 316 -1.83 -29.00 5.63
N ILE A 317 -2.60 -28.41 4.71
CA ILE A 317 -3.99 -28.78 4.41
C ILE A 317 -4.06 -29.27 2.95
N PRO A 318 -4.15 -30.60 2.71
CA PRO A 318 -4.11 -31.17 1.35
C PRO A 318 -5.21 -30.62 0.43
N ALA A 319 -6.39 -30.30 0.97
CA ALA A 319 -7.51 -29.75 0.21
C ALA A 319 -7.21 -28.39 -0.45
N PHE A 320 -6.18 -27.67 0.03
CA PHE A 320 -5.78 -26.38 -0.54
C PHE A 320 -4.73 -26.49 -1.65
N GLU A 321 -4.16 -27.67 -1.91
CA GLU A 321 -3.20 -27.84 -3.02
C GLU A 321 -3.81 -27.48 -4.38
N ARG A 322 -5.11 -27.78 -4.58
CA ARG A 322 -5.84 -27.42 -5.80
C ARG A 322 -5.85 -25.90 -6.07
N LEU A 323 -5.70 -25.08 -5.03
CA LEU A 323 -5.72 -23.62 -5.18
C LEU A 323 -4.53 -23.08 -5.97
N LYS A 324 -3.42 -23.83 -6.07
CA LYS A 324 -2.27 -23.47 -6.92
C LYS A 324 -2.66 -23.32 -8.40
N HIS A 325 -3.75 -23.96 -8.81
CA HIS A 325 -4.29 -23.92 -10.17
C HIS A 325 -5.61 -23.14 -10.28
N ASP A 326 -6.13 -22.62 -9.17
CA ASP A 326 -7.33 -21.80 -9.13
C ASP A 326 -7.01 -20.37 -9.62
N PRO A 327 -7.97 -19.65 -10.24
CA PRO A 327 -7.78 -18.25 -10.65
C PRO A 327 -7.23 -17.33 -9.54
N VAL A 328 -7.49 -17.63 -8.27
CA VAL A 328 -6.91 -16.88 -7.13
C VAL A 328 -5.38 -16.84 -7.16
N ALA A 329 -4.71 -17.89 -7.63
CA ALA A 329 -3.24 -17.94 -7.70
C ALA A 329 -2.65 -16.93 -8.69
N GLN A 330 -3.44 -16.49 -9.68
CA GLN A 330 -3.01 -15.49 -10.66
C GLN A 330 -3.30 -14.06 -10.20
N SER A 331 -4.00 -13.89 -9.08
CA SER A 331 -4.34 -12.58 -8.55
C SER A 331 -3.09 -11.81 -8.12
N PRO A 332 -2.99 -10.49 -8.42
CA PRO A 332 -1.94 -9.65 -7.85
C PRO A 332 -2.02 -9.58 -6.32
N PHE A 333 -3.19 -9.84 -5.74
CA PHE A 333 -3.41 -9.90 -4.29
C PHE A 333 -2.91 -11.21 -3.66
N ALA A 334 -2.55 -12.21 -4.47
CA ALA A 334 -2.00 -13.49 -4.03
C ALA A 334 -0.46 -13.52 -4.04
N ARG A 335 0.17 -12.33 -4.02
CA ARG A 335 1.63 -12.15 -4.02
C ARG A 335 2.06 -11.26 -2.85
N LEU A 336 3.22 -11.56 -2.28
CA LEU A 336 3.88 -10.69 -1.30
C LEU A 336 5.09 -9.98 -1.94
N PRO A 337 5.48 -8.80 -1.44
CA PRO A 337 6.74 -8.18 -1.84
C PRO A 337 7.91 -9.10 -1.51
N VAL A 338 8.88 -9.18 -2.43
CA VAL A 338 10.13 -9.93 -2.23
C VAL A 338 11.27 -8.92 -2.07
N THR A 339 12.08 -9.09 -1.04
CA THR A 339 13.30 -8.28 -0.82
C THR A 339 14.35 -9.08 -0.07
N ASP A 340 15.62 -8.81 -0.37
CA ASP A 340 16.77 -9.38 0.33
C ASP A 340 17.19 -8.55 1.56
N ALA A 341 16.41 -7.51 1.89
CA ALA A 341 16.74 -6.58 2.96
C ALA A 341 16.62 -7.20 4.37
N ASP A 342 15.77 -8.21 4.55
CA ASP A 342 15.58 -8.92 5.81
C ASP A 342 16.26 -10.30 5.75
N ARG A 343 17.36 -10.47 6.50
CA ARG A 343 18.12 -11.75 6.55
C ARG A 343 17.36 -12.89 7.23
N ALA A 344 16.42 -12.55 8.11
CA ALA A 344 15.54 -13.48 8.79
C ALA A 344 14.10 -13.17 8.39
N HIS A 345 13.46 -14.10 7.71
CA HIS A 345 12.08 -13.99 7.26
C HIS A 345 11.17 -14.99 7.98
N VAL A 346 9.87 -14.75 7.89
CA VAL A 346 8.81 -15.67 8.30
C VAL A 346 8.23 -16.28 7.04
N GLU A 347 8.61 -17.52 6.77
CA GLU A 347 8.05 -18.27 5.65
C GLU A 347 6.72 -18.90 6.04
N ILE A 348 5.71 -18.78 5.18
CA ILE A 348 4.43 -19.48 5.32
C ILE A 348 4.08 -20.26 4.03
N PRO A 349 3.35 -21.38 4.13
CA PRO A 349 2.91 -22.13 2.95
C PRO A 349 2.05 -21.29 2.01
N TRP A 350 2.38 -21.26 0.72
CA TRP A 350 1.64 -20.47 -0.28
C TRP A 350 0.17 -20.87 -0.37
N THR A 351 -0.15 -22.16 -0.22
CA THR A 351 -1.55 -22.64 -0.28
C THR A 351 -2.45 -22.06 0.82
N LEU A 352 -1.91 -21.81 2.02
CA LEU A 352 -2.65 -21.15 3.09
C LEU A 352 -2.94 -19.68 2.72
N PHE A 353 -1.95 -19.00 2.12
CA PHE A 353 -2.14 -17.63 1.64
C PHE A 353 -3.16 -17.55 0.50
N LEU A 354 -3.16 -18.52 -0.42
CA LEU A 354 -4.17 -18.63 -1.48
C LEU A 354 -5.58 -18.87 -0.91
N ALA A 355 -5.71 -19.76 0.07
CA ALA A 355 -6.99 -20.01 0.74
C ALA A 355 -7.53 -18.76 1.44
N LEU A 356 -6.67 -18.02 2.14
CA LEU A 356 -7.01 -16.75 2.77
C LEU A 356 -7.46 -15.71 1.74
N SER A 357 -6.69 -15.53 0.66
CA SER A 357 -7.02 -14.61 -0.43
C SER A 357 -8.33 -14.97 -1.11
N LYS A 358 -8.61 -16.27 -1.30
CA LYS A 358 -9.87 -16.76 -1.85
C LYS A 358 -11.04 -16.45 -0.92
N ALA A 359 -10.92 -16.73 0.37
CA ALA A 359 -11.97 -16.43 1.35
C ALA A 359 -12.29 -14.92 1.40
N ILE A 360 -11.27 -14.06 1.40
CA ILE A 360 -11.45 -12.59 1.36
C ILE A 360 -12.15 -12.15 0.07
N GLY A 361 -11.76 -12.73 -1.07
CA GLY A 361 -12.34 -12.42 -2.37
C GLY A 361 -13.81 -12.85 -2.46
N ASP A 362 -14.14 -14.04 -1.98
CA ASP A 362 -15.50 -14.58 -2.01
C ASP A 362 -16.42 -13.82 -1.03
N LEU A 363 -15.94 -13.52 0.19
CA LEU A 363 -16.65 -12.61 1.10
C LEU A 363 -16.83 -11.20 0.50
N GLY A 364 -15.84 -10.73 -0.28
CA GLY A 364 -15.91 -9.45 -0.97
C GLY A 364 -17.06 -9.40 -1.97
N LYS A 365 -17.20 -10.43 -2.81
CA LYS A 365 -18.31 -10.53 -3.78
C LYS A 365 -19.66 -10.53 -3.08
N ILE A 366 -19.80 -11.28 -2.00
CA ILE A 366 -21.03 -11.37 -1.20
C ILE A 366 -21.38 -9.99 -0.63
N LYS A 367 -20.41 -9.34 0.03
CA LYS A 367 -20.58 -8.01 0.64
C LYS A 367 -20.90 -6.94 -0.40
N ASP A 368 -20.13 -6.88 -1.49
CA ASP A 368 -20.30 -5.84 -2.51
C ASP A 368 -21.64 -6.01 -3.25
N GLY A 369 -22.09 -7.25 -3.49
CA GLY A 369 -23.42 -7.53 -4.03
C GLY A 369 -24.55 -7.06 -3.10
N GLY A 370 -24.44 -7.31 -1.79
CA GLY A 370 -25.41 -6.84 -0.80
C GLY A 370 -25.47 -5.31 -0.72
N GLN A 371 -24.32 -4.65 -0.60
CA GLN A 371 -24.26 -3.18 -0.50
C GLN A 371 -24.76 -2.46 -1.75
N GLN A 372 -24.51 -3.02 -2.94
CA GLN A 372 -25.06 -2.46 -4.18
C GLN A 372 -26.59 -2.50 -4.20
N ILE A 373 -27.19 -3.62 -3.75
CA ILE A 373 -28.65 -3.75 -3.67
C ILE A 373 -29.22 -2.75 -2.66
N GLU A 374 -28.62 -2.65 -1.46
CA GLU A 374 -29.07 -1.75 -0.41
C GLU A 374 -28.96 -0.28 -0.83
N GLY A 375 -27.81 0.14 -1.37
CA GLY A 375 -27.59 1.52 -1.80
C GLY A 375 -28.50 1.94 -2.94
N LEU A 376 -28.73 1.08 -3.94
CA LEU A 376 -29.66 1.39 -5.03
C LEU A 376 -31.12 1.38 -4.56
N ALA A 377 -31.49 0.47 -3.65
CA ALA A 377 -32.82 0.45 -3.07
C ALA A 377 -33.10 1.72 -2.24
N GLU A 378 -32.12 2.20 -1.47
CA GLU A 378 -32.22 3.46 -0.73
C GLU A 378 -32.43 4.66 -1.68
N ALA A 379 -31.66 4.74 -2.76
CA ALA A 379 -31.87 5.78 -3.77
C ALA A 379 -33.27 5.72 -4.40
N LEU A 380 -33.79 4.52 -4.68
CA LEU A 380 -35.14 4.30 -5.22
C LEU A 380 -36.25 4.70 -4.24
N LEU A 381 -36.04 4.48 -2.93
CA LEU A 381 -36.94 4.96 -1.87
C LEU A 381 -36.99 6.49 -1.86
N HIS A 382 -35.83 7.16 -1.96
CA HIS A 382 -35.77 8.61 -2.11
C HIS A 382 -36.42 9.12 -3.41
N GLY A 383 -36.48 8.26 -4.44
CA GLY A 383 -37.23 8.50 -5.67
C GLY A 383 -38.74 8.19 -5.60
N GLY A 384 -39.27 7.87 -4.41
CA GLY A 384 -40.71 7.65 -4.19
C GLY A 384 -41.18 6.20 -4.36
N SER A 385 -40.27 5.23 -4.55
CA SER A 385 -40.63 3.81 -4.56
C SER A 385 -41.02 3.31 -3.17
N SER A 386 -41.87 2.28 -3.09
CA SER A 386 -42.08 1.55 -1.84
C SER A 386 -40.89 0.62 -1.55
N LYS A 387 -40.66 0.26 -0.28
CA LYS A 387 -39.52 -0.59 0.12
C LYS A 387 -39.41 -1.90 -0.68
N GLY A 388 -40.52 -2.61 -0.86
CA GLY A 388 -40.54 -3.86 -1.63
C GLY A 388 -40.27 -3.64 -3.11
N ALA A 389 -40.81 -2.57 -3.71
CA ALA A 389 -40.58 -2.25 -5.11
C ALA A 389 -39.14 -1.78 -5.37
N ALA A 390 -38.59 -0.95 -4.48
CA ALA A 390 -37.22 -0.45 -4.54
C ALA A 390 -36.22 -1.62 -4.55
N GLN A 391 -36.38 -2.56 -3.62
CA GLN A 391 -35.51 -3.74 -3.54
C GLN A 391 -35.61 -4.62 -4.79
N ALA A 392 -36.83 -4.91 -5.26
CA ALA A 392 -37.02 -5.72 -6.46
C ALA A 392 -36.45 -5.07 -7.74
N VAL A 393 -36.52 -3.74 -7.84
CA VAL A 393 -35.90 -3.00 -8.95
C VAL A 393 -34.38 -3.02 -8.83
N ALA A 394 -33.83 -2.80 -7.63
CA ALA A 394 -32.39 -2.84 -7.40
C ALA A 394 -31.79 -4.21 -7.78
N GLU A 395 -32.41 -5.30 -7.32
CA GLU A 395 -31.99 -6.68 -7.65
C GLU A 395 -32.00 -6.93 -9.18
N ARG A 396 -33.05 -6.47 -9.87
CA ARG A 396 -33.17 -6.62 -11.33
C ARG A 396 -32.12 -5.80 -12.09
N VAL A 397 -31.88 -4.55 -11.67
CA VAL A 397 -30.90 -3.67 -12.30
C VAL A 397 -29.49 -4.23 -12.15
N LEU A 398 -29.18 -4.83 -11.00
CA LEU A 398 -27.87 -5.38 -10.69
C LEU A 398 -27.66 -6.83 -11.17
N GLY A 399 -28.69 -7.48 -11.73
CA GLY A 399 -28.61 -8.86 -12.22
C GLY A 399 -28.47 -9.92 -11.12
N ASN A 400 -28.86 -9.59 -9.89
CA ASN A 400 -28.76 -10.49 -8.72
C ASN A 400 -30.09 -11.17 -8.43
N GLU A 401 -30.54 -12.03 -9.36
CA GLU A 401 -31.77 -12.84 -9.19
C GLU A 401 -31.57 -13.85 -8.02
N GLY A 402 -32.13 -13.53 -6.85
CA GLY A 402 -31.92 -14.28 -5.60
C GLY A 402 -31.83 -13.40 -4.36
N GLY A 403 -31.52 -12.11 -4.56
CA GLY A 403 -31.64 -11.05 -3.56
C GLY A 403 -30.79 -11.24 -2.29
N ALA A 404 -31.10 -10.45 -1.26
CA ALA A 404 -30.38 -10.47 0.02
C ALA A 404 -30.38 -11.86 0.70
N ARG A 405 -31.39 -12.71 0.46
CA ARG A 405 -31.42 -14.07 1.04
C ARG A 405 -30.31 -14.98 0.50
N ALA A 406 -29.99 -14.88 -0.79
CA ALA A 406 -28.88 -15.64 -1.37
C ALA A 406 -27.54 -15.18 -0.77
N VAL A 407 -27.37 -13.87 -0.56
CA VAL A 407 -26.18 -13.26 0.06
C VAL A 407 -25.92 -13.84 1.45
N HIS A 408 -26.94 -13.90 2.32
CA HIS A 408 -26.77 -14.45 3.68
C HIS A 408 -26.54 -15.97 3.70
N GLY A 409 -27.22 -16.72 2.82
CA GLY A 409 -27.02 -18.17 2.70
C GLY A 409 -25.61 -18.53 2.25
N ASP A 410 -25.08 -17.79 1.25
CA ASP A 410 -23.71 -17.96 0.77
C ASP A 410 -22.67 -17.55 1.82
N ALA A 411 -22.93 -16.47 2.57
CA ALA A 411 -22.07 -16.03 3.67
C ALA A 411 -21.98 -17.09 4.78
N ALA A 412 -23.12 -17.63 5.20
CA ALA A 412 -23.19 -18.67 6.23
C ALA A 412 -22.42 -19.93 5.81
N ARG A 413 -22.60 -20.37 4.56
CA ARG A 413 -21.87 -21.51 3.99
C ARG A 413 -20.37 -21.26 3.98
N LEU A 414 -19.93 -20.11 3.47
CA LEU A 414 -18.51 -19.76 3.40
C LEU A 414 -17.86 -19.64 4.79
N TYR A 415 -18.57 -19.10 5.78
CA TYR A 415 -18.08 -19.02 7.16
C TYR A 415 -17.94 -20.41 7.79
N GLN A 416 -18.91 -21.31 7.56
CA GLN A 416 -18.81 -22.70 8.01
C GLN A 416 -17.66 -23.45 7.33
N GLU A 417 -17.45 -23.26 6.03
CA GLU A 417 -16.31 -23.82 5.30
C GLU A 417 -14.98 -23.32 5.85
N LEU A 418 -14.87 -22.01 6.14
CA LEU A 418 -13.69 -21.42 6.74
C LEU A 418 -13.36 -22.06 8.10
N GLN A 419 -14.37 -22.17 8.98
CA GLN A 419 -14.25 -22.80 10.30
C GLN A 419 -13.87 -24.28 10.20
N ALA A 420 -14.53 -25.04 9.33
CA ALA A 420 -14.27 -26.47 9.16
C ALA A 420 -12.92 -26.77 8.51
N SER A 421 -12.37 -25.84 7.73
CA SER A 421 -11.12 -26.04 6.99
C SER A 421 -9.86 -26.09 7.86
N GLY A 422 -9.90 -25.52 9.07
CA GLY A 422 -8.72 -25.34 9.91
C GLY A 422 -7.71 -24.30 9.39
N LEU A 423 -8.13 -23.41 8.46
CA LEU A 423 -7.26 -22.43 7.82
C LEU A 423 -6.59 -21.49 8.83
N LEU A 424 -7.36 -20.94 9.78
CA LEU A 424 -6.85 -19.95 10.74
C LEU A 424 -5.90 -20.58 11.74
N GLU A 425 -6.18 -21.81 12.18
CA GLU A 425 -5.29 -22.59 13.05
C GLU A 425 -3.99 -22.95 12.33
N ALA A 426 -4.06 -23.34 11.06
CA ALA A 426 -2.89 -23.64 10.25
C ALA A 426 -2.02 -22.39 10.02
N LEU A 427 -2.64 -21.24 9.72
CA LEU A 427 -1.93 -19.95 9.62
C LEU A 427 -1.29 -19.55 10.95
N ALA A 428 -2.01 -19.68 12.06
CA ALA A 428 -1.48 -19.37 13.39
C ALA A 428 -0.24 -20.20 13.72
N LYS A 429 -0.25 -21.50 13.37
CA LYS A 429 0.91 -22.39 13.51
C LYS A 429 2.06 -21.97 12.61
N ALA A 430 1.78 -21.70 11.32
CA ALA A 430 2.80 -21.27 10.37
C ALA A 430 3.52 -19.98 10.82
N PHE A 431 2.78 -19.01 11.38
CA PHE A 431 3.38 -17.81 11.94
C PHE A 431 4.18 -18.09 13.22
N ALA A 432 3.66 -18.91 14.14
CA ALA A 432 4.32 -19.21 15.40
C ALA A 432 5.72 -19.83 15.23
N GLY A 433 5.93 -20.61 14.16
CA GLY A 433 7.16 -21.35 13.90
C GLY A 433 7.10 -22.73 14.52
#